data_AF-A0A836BST2-F1
#
_entry.id   AF-A0A836BST2-F1
#
_cell.length_a   1.000
_cell.length_b   1.000
_cell.length_c   1.000
_cell.angle_alpha   90.00
_cell.angle_beta   90.00
_cell.angle_gamma   90.00
#
_symmetry.space_group_name_H-M   'P 1'
#
loop_
_entity.id
_entity.type
_entity.pdbx_description
1 polymer ?
#
loop_
_entity_poly.entity_id
_entity_poly.type
_entity_poly.pdbx_seq_one_letter_code
_entity_poly.pdbx_strand_id
1 'polypeptide(L)'
;MVSASSDKQKRAPRSSGLPVAAELRTRDCKDLRISLYCATQPSIETSTGITFSCWRGAYPGLGEHFKRARLDPAKNNWTQVYDFNSKDDLGAPHYSLDESVHPWWVAPPQSGDYGPPDCPVPAPDGSLFGGGRTEPPPKSPGSGLPDSLPPSPGRAAAHDEEVELEDD
;
A
#
# COMPACT_ATOMS: atom_id res chain seq x y z
N MET A 1 13.94 16.02 50.64
CA MET A 1 13.30 16.49 49.38
C MET A 1 14.07 15.86 48.24
N VAL A 2 13.46 14.89 47.55
CA VAL A 2 14.08 14.20 46.41
C VAL A 2 13.75 15.00 45.14
N SER A 3 14.76 15.66 44.56
CA SER A 3 14.61 16.33 43.27
C SER A 3 14.75 15.29 42.17
N ALA A 4 13.64 14.95 41.52
CA ALA A 4 13.65 14.12 40.31
C ALA A 4 14.21 14.94 39.15
N SER A 5 15.38 14.54 38.65
CA SER A 5 15.96 15.02 37.41
C SER A 5 15.12 14.50 36.24
N SER A 6 14.45 15.40 35.51
CA SER A 6 13.69 15.05 34.32
C SER A 6 14.66 14.91 33.14
N ASP A 7 15.07 13.67 32.88
CA ASP A 7 15.79 13.28 31.67
C ASP A 7 14.91 13.57 30.45
N LYS A 8 15.22 14.66 29.75
CA LYS A 8 14.67 14.94 28.42
C LYS A 8 15.28 13.94 27.44
N GLN A 9 14.63 12.79 27.31
CA GLN A 9 14.87 11.83 26.23
C GLN A 9 14.71 12.56 24.88
N LYS A 10 15.84 12.94 24.26
CA LYS A 10 15.89 13.34 22.84
C LYS A 10 15.50 12.10 22.02
N ARG A 11 14.20 11.94 21.74
CA ARG A 11 13.73 10.94 20.77
C ARG A 11 14.33 11.31 19.41
N ALA A 12 15.03 10.36 18.80
CA ALA A 12 15.48 10.46 17.42
C ALA A 12 14.27 10.79 16.51
N PRO A 13 14.45 11.56 15.41
CA PRO A 13 13.36 11.79 14.48
C PRO A 13 12.89 10.44 13.94
N ARG A 14 11.60 10.13 14.16
CA ARG A 14 10.94 8.99 13.51
C ARG A 14 11.16 9.15 12.01
N SER A 15 11.77 8.16 11.37
CA SER A 15 12.05 8.20 9.94
C SER A 15 10.74 8.18 9.15
N SER A 16 10.28 9.35 8.69
CA SER A 16 9.15 9.49 7.78
C SER A 16 9.68 9.53 6.34
N GLY A 17 9.54 8.42 5.62
CA GLY A 17 9.87 8.32 4.20
C GLY A 17 8.61 8.40 3.34
N LEU A 18 8.70 9.05 2.20
CA LEU A 18 7.71 8.95 1.12
C LEU A 18 8.31 8.04 0.05
N PRO A 19 7.91 6.76 -0.06
CA PRO A 19 8.25 5.91 -1.21
C PRO A 19 7.19 5.91 -2.34
N VAL A 20 7.65 6.00 -3.59
CA VAL A 20 6.88 5.60 -4.79
C VAL A 20 7.41 4.25 -5.25
N ALA A 21 6.59 3.20 -5.23
CA ALA A 21 7.02 1.87 -5.65
C ALA A 21 5.94 1.13 -6.44
N ALA A 22 6.36 0.24 -7.35
CA ALA A 22 5.45 -0.72 -7.95
C ALA A 22 5.00 -1.77 -6.92
N GLU A 23 5.93 -2.18 -6.05
CA GLU A 23 5.74 -3.20 -5.01
C GLU A 23 6.49 -2.79 -3.74
N LEU A 24 5.86 -2.95 -2.58
CA LEU A 24 6.48 -2.72 -1.28
C LEU A 24 6.46 -4.00 -0.44
N ARG A 25 7.63 -4.40 0.06
CA ARG A 25 7.80 -5.44 1.07
C ARG A 25 8.59 -4.86 2.25
N THR A 26 8.04 -4.93 3.45
CA THR A 26 8.75 -4.56 4.69
C THR A 26 9.05 -5.82 5.50
N ARG A 27 10.27 -5.92 6.03
CA ARG A 27 10.71 -7.02 6.90
C ARG A 27 11.49 -6.44 8.07
N ASP A 28 11.26 -6.97 9.27
CA ASP A 28 11.97 -6.59 10.50
C ASP A 28 11.92 -5.09 10.83
N CYS A 29 10.81 -4.43 10.49
CA CYS A 29 10.62 -3.00 10.67
C CYS A 29 9.80 -2.68 11.93
N LYS A 30 10.16 -1.62 12.65
CA LYS A 30 9.43 -1.17 13.85
C LYS A 30 9.17 0.34 13.83
N ASP A 31 7.98 0.74 14.28
CA ASP A 31 7.58 2.14 14.47
C ASP A 31 7.75 3.04 13.22
N LEU A 32 7.37 2.53 12.06
CA LEU A 32 7.49 3.26 10.79
C LEU A 32 6.22 4.04 10.43
N ARG A 33 6.41 5.23 9.86
CA ARG A 33 5.34 5.98 9.18
C ARG A 33 5.70 6.12 7.71
N ILE A 34 4.87 5.52 6.86
CA ILE A 34 5.14 5.41 5.43
C ILE A 34 3.99 6.08 4.68
N SER A 35 4.30 7.09 3.85
CA SER A 35 3.32 7.59 2.88
C SER A 35 3.57 6.96 1.53
N LEU A 36 2.67 6.11 1.10
CA LEU A 36 2.90 5.13 0.06
C LEU A 36 2.04 5.40 -1.17
N TYR A 37 2.68 5.30 -2.34
CA TYR A 37 2.02 4.91 -3.58
C TYR A 37 2.49 3.50 -3.91
N CYS A 38 1.54 2.58 -4.10
CA CYS A 38 1.84 1.20 -4.47
C CYS A 38 0.89 0.71 -5.58
N ALA A 39 1.45 0.31 -6.72
CA ALA A 39 0.66 -0.21 -7.84
C ALA A 39 0.15 -1.65 -7.59
N THR A 40 0.85 -2.42 -6.76
CA THR A 40 0.45 -3.76 -6.30
C THR A 40 0.06 -3.75 -4.82
N GLN A 41 -0.32 -4.91 -4.30
CA GLN A 41 -0.63 -5.09 -2.89
C GLN A 41 0.65 -4.98 -2.03
N PRO A 42 0.79 -3.98 -1.15
CA PRO A 42 1.93 -3.91 -0.24
C PRO A 42 1.86 -5.03 0.79
N SER A 43 3.02 -5.52 1.23
CA SER A 43 3.09 -6.59 2.24
C SER A 43 4.08 -6.31 3.37
N ILE A 44 3.75 -6.82 4.55
CA ILE A 44 4.57 -6.74 5.77
C ILE A 44 4.85 -8.14 6.31
N GLU A 45 6.05 -8.31 6.86
CA GLU A 45 6.52 -9.54 7.48
C GLU A 45 7.35 -9.16 8.73
N THR A 46 7.09 -9.82 9.86
CA THR A 46 7.85 -9.66 11.12
C THR A 46 8.05 -8.18 11.51
N SER A 47 7.04 -7.34 11.25
CA SER A 47 7.13 -5.90 11.41
C SER A 47 5.96 -5.39 12.24
N THR A 48 6.20 -4.46 13.17
CA THR A 48 5.20 -4.03 14.15
C THR A 48 5.17 -2.52 14.30
N GLY A 49 3.97 -1.94 14.49
CA GLY A 49 3.82 -0.50 14.69
C GLY A 49 4.02 0.30 13.40
N ILE A 50 3.62 -0.27 12.26
CA ILE A 50 3.68 0.44 10.98
C ILE A 50 2.40 1.27 10.79
N THR A 51 2.53 2.52 10.35
CA THR A 51 1.40 3.34 9.90
C THR A 51 1.57 3.67 8.43
N PHE A 52 0.60 3.25 7.61
CA PHE A 52 0.54 3.60 6.19
C PHE A 52 -0.38 4.79 5.98
N SER A 53 0.04 5.72 5.12
CA SER A 53 -0.75 6.87 4.67
C SER A 53 -0.65 6.97 3.15
N CYS A 54 -1.56 7.70 2.51
CA CYS A 54 -1.48 7.92 1.07
C CYS A 54 -0.28 8.82 0.69
N TRP A 55 0.38 8.51 -0.42
CA TRP A 55 1.42 9.37 -0.99
C TRP A 55 0.92 10.78 -1.27
N ARG A 56 1.66 11.79 -0.78
CA ARG A 56 1.38 13.21 -0.99
C ARG A 56 2.63 14.03 -1.27
N GLY A 57 3.58 13.46 -2.00
CA GLY A 57 4.79 14.15 -2.44
C GLY A 57 4.67 14.73 -3.83
N ALA A 58 5.09 15.98 -4.02
CA ALA A 58 5.18 16.65 -5.31
C ALA A 58 6.61 17.10 -5.57
N TYR A 59 7.14 16.78 -6.74
CA TYR A 59 8.45 17.23 -7.18
C TYR A 59 8.46 17.37 -8.70
N PRO A 60 9.36 18.20 -9.27
CA PRO A 60 9.39 18.43 -10.71
C PRO A 60 9.68 17.17 -11.53
N GLY A 61 8.81 16.86 -12.49
CA GLY A 61 8.98 15.72 -13.40
C GLY A 61 8.45 14.40 -12.85
N LEU A 62 7.72 14.41 -11.72
CA LEU A 62 7.15 13.21 -11.10
C LEU A 62 6.17 12.51 -12.07
N GLY A 63 5.34 13.26 -12.79
CA GLY A 63 4.44 12.72 -13.80
C GLY A 63 5.17 12.02 -14.95
N GLU A 64 6.31 12.56 -15.39
CA GLU A 64 7.14 11.91 -16.41
C GLU A 64 7.81 10.64 -15.88
N HIS A 65 8.20 10.61 -14.61
CA HIS A 65 8.71 9.39 -13.97
C HIS A 65 7.64 8.30 -13.90
N PHE A 66 6.39 8.65 -13.58
CA PHE A 66 5.26 7.73 -13.61
C PHE A 66 5.02 7.15 -15.02
N LYS A 67 5.00 8.01 -16.05
CA LYS A 67 4.85 7.58 -17.44
C LYS A 67 5.98 6.64 -17.88
N ARG A 68 7.24 6.99 -17.58
CA ARG A 68 8.41 6.17 -17.93
C ARG A 68 8.41 4.83 -17.20
N ALA A 69 7.99 4.81 -15.94
CA ALA A 69 7.84 3.60 -15.14
C ALA A 69 6.57 2.79 -15.48
N ARG A 70 5.71 3.29 -16.38
CA ARG A 70 4.41 2.69 -16.74
C ARG A 70 3.52 2.45 -15.51
N LEU A 71 3.57 3.39 -14.57
CA LEU A 71 2.75 3.38 -13.35
C LEU A 71 1.49 4.20 -13.59
N ASP A 72 0.34 3.64 -13.23
CA ASP A 72 -0.94 4.32 -13.29
C ASP A 72 -1.19 5.08 -11.97
N PRO A 73 -1.24 6.42 -11.97
CA PRO A 73 -1.47 7.20 -10.76
C PRO A 73 -2.79 6.89 -10.06
N ALA A 74 -3.82 6.43 -10.79
CA ALA A 74 -5.10 6.03 -10.23
C ALA A 74 -5.05 4.66 -9.53
N LYS A 75 -4.08 3.82 -9.87
CA LYS A 75 -3.91 2.48 -9.31
C LYS A 75 -3.04 2.53 -8.05
N ASN A 76 -3.62 3.00 -6.94
CA ASN A 76 -2.94 3.10 -5.66
C ASN A 76 -3.58 2.18 -4.60
N ASN A 77 -2.87 1.11 -4.22
CA ASN A 77 -3.34 0.08 -3.28
C ASN A 77 -2.75 0.23 -1.87
N TRP A 78 -2.40 1.45 -1.46
CA TRP A 78 -1.77 1.73 -0.16
C TRP A 78 -2.59 1.26 1.06
N THR A 79 -3.93 1.12 0.93
CA THR A 79 -4.82 0.61 1.99
C THR A 79 -4.90 -0.91 2.04
N GLN A 80 -4.51 -1.62 0.99
CA GLN A 80 -4.69 -3.07 0.85
C GLN A 80 -3.49 -3.86 1.39
N VAL A 81 -3.01 -3.56 2.60
CA VAL A 81 -1.78 -4.18 3.13
C VAL A 81 -2.00 -5.65 3.50
N TYR A 82 -1.14 -6.52 2.98
CA TYR A 82 -1.10 -7.94 3.36
C TYR A 82 -0.09 -8.18 4.49
N ASP A 83 -0.54 -8.87 5.53
CA ASP A 83 0.27 -9.19 6.71
C ASP A 83 0.55 -10.70 6.79
N PHE A 84 1.81 -11.07 6.54
CA PHE A 84 2.26 -12.47 6.58
C PHE A 84 2.29 -13.04 8.00
N ASN A 85 2.36 -12.20 9.04
CA ASN A 85 2.42 -12.62 10.45
C ASN A 85 1.07 -12.47 11.16
N SER A 86 0.00 -12.14 10.44
CA SER A 86 -1.36 -11.96 10.98
C SER A 86 -1.91 -13.13 11.81
N LYS A 87 -1.33 -14.33 11.69
CA LYS A 87 -1.71 -15.53 12.43
C LYS A 87 -0.93 -15.74 13.74
N ASP A 88 0.17 -15.02 13.93
CA ASP A 88 1.11 -15.23 15.04
C ASP A 88 0.84 -14.30 16.25
N ASP A 89 -0.11 -13.36 16.16
CA ASP A 89 -0.19 -12.24 17.10
C ASP A 89 -1.44 -12.16 17.99
N LEU A 90 -1.19 -12.35 19.29
CA LEU A 90 -2.14 -12.34 20.41
C LEU A 90 -2.54 -10.91 20.87
N GLY A 91 -3.13 -10.10 19.99
CA GLY A 91 -4.05 -9.03 20.45
C GLY A 91 -3.83 -7.58 20.00
N ALA A 92 -2.92 -7.27 19.08
CA ALA A 92 -2.84 -5.94 18.46
C ALA A 92 -2.50 -6.03 16.95
N PRO A 93 -3.06 -5.14 16.10
CA PRO A 93 -2.72 -5.12 14.68
C PRO A 93 -1.28 -4.63 14.47
N HIS A 94 -0.54 -5.29 13.56
CA HIS A 94 0.84 -4.94 13.21
C HIS A 94 0.99 -3.62 12.47
N TYR A 95 -0.05 -3.23 11.76
CA TYR A 95 -0.11 -1.99 11.05
C TYR A 95 -1.41 -1.23 11.31
N SER A 96 -1.39 0.05 10.96
CA SER A 96 -2.53 0.97 11.01
C SER A 96 -2.58 1.77 9.71
N LEU A 97 -3.78 2.17 9.31
CA LEU A 97 -3.98 3.09 8.19
C LEU A 97 -4.28 4.48 8.74
N ASP A 98 -3.63 5.48 8.15
CA ASP A 98 -3.86 6.89 8.39
C ASP A 98 -4.47 7.51 7.11
N GLU A 99 -5.80 7.60 7.11
CA GLU A 99 -6.60 8.18 6.04
C GLU A 99 -6.69 9.72 6.12
N SER A 100 -6.05 10.33 7.12
CA SER A 100 -6.10 11.78 7.25
C SER A 100 -5.41 12.47 6.06
N VAL A 101 -6.01 13.59 5.63
CA VAL A 101 -5.49 14.38 4.52
C VAL A 101 -4.39 15.29 5.05
N HIS A 102 -3.13 14.84 4.89
CA HIS A 102 -1.96 15.63 5.27
C HIS A 102 -1.68 16.78 4.29
N PRO A 103 -0.90 17.80 4.67
CA PRO A 103 -0.36 18.76 3.70
C PRO A 103 0.46 18.06 2.61
N TRP A 104 0.50 18.64 1.41
CA TRP A 104 1.39 18.15 0.36
C TRP A 104 2.84 18.40 0.76
N TRP A 105 3.67 17.36 0.70
CA TRP A 105 5.11 17.53 0.76
C TRP A 105 5.57 18.00 -0.61
N VAL A 106 6.19 19.17 -0.67
CA VAL A 106 6.79 19.70 -1.90
C VAL A 106 8.29 19.61 -1.75
N ALA A 107 8.97 19.01 -2.73
CA ALA A 107 10.41 18.96 -2.72
C ALA A 107 10.98 20.38 -2.64
N PRO A 108 11.97 20.64 -1.76
CA PRO A 108 12.60 21.95 -1.68
C PRO A 108 13.18 22.33 -3.05
N PRO A 109 13.20 23.63 -3.39
CA PRO A 109 13.73 24.10 -4.66
C PRO A 109 15.17 23.60 -4.81
N GLN A 110 15.41 22.77 -5.83
CA GLN A 110 16.76 22.35 -6.15
C GLN A 110 17.45 23.48 -6.90
N SER A 111 18.76 23.63 -6.73
CA SER A 111 19.55 24.57 -7.51
C SER A 111 19.64 24.07 -8.96
N GLY A 112 18.65 24.42 -9.78
CA GLY A 112 18.56 24.07 -11.21
C GLY A 112 17.19 24.42 -11.79
N ASP A 113 17.10 24.55 -13.12
CA ASP A 113 15.88 24.84 -13.88
C ASP A 113 14.93 23.64 -13.98
N TYR A 114 14.70 22.94 -12.88
CA TYR A 114 13.64 21.95 -12.82
C TYR A 114 12.30 22.69 -12.83
N GLY A 115 11.38 22.28 -13.70
CA GLY A 115 10.07 22.93 -13.87
C GLY A 115 9.22 22.96 -12.59
N PRO A 116 7.97 23.43 -12.66
CA PRO A 116 7.10 23.44 -11.50
C PRO A 116 6.92 22.02 -10.93
N PRO A 117 6.82 21.86 -9.60
CA PRO A 117 6.54 20.56 -9.00
C PRO A 117 5.18 20.04 -9.48
N ASP A 118 5.10 18.74 -9.71
CA ASP A 118 3.86 18.06 -10.08
C ASP A 118 3.66 16.81 -9.23
N CYS A 119 2.41 16.37 -9.12
CA CYS A 119 2.07 15.07 -8.53
C CYS A 119 0.82 14.51 -9.22
N PRO A 120 0.94 13.39 -9.93
CA PRO A 120 -0.19 12.80 -10.64
C PRO A 120 -1.07 11.93 -9.72
N VAL A 121 -0.60 11.60 -8.51
CA VAL A 121 -1.31 10.70 -7.58
C VAL A 121 -2.42 11.48 -6.85
N PRO A 122 -3.68 11.03 -6.94
CA PRO A 122 -4.77 11.64 -6.19
C PRO A 122 -4.67 11.33 -4.70
N ALA A 123 -5.13 12.29 -3.91
CA ALA A 123 -5.32 12.17 -2.48
C ALA A 123 -6.39 11.13 -2.10
N PRO A 124 -6.47 10.70 -0.82
CA PRO A 124 -7.55 9.84 -0.34
C PRO A 124 -8.96 10.40 -0.60
N ASP A 125 -9.12 11.72 -0.57
CA ASP A 125 -10.39 12.41 -0.83
C ASP A 125 -10.65 12.70 -2.32
N GLY A 126 -9.75 12.25 -3.20
CA GLY A 126 -9.74 12.50 -4.64
C GLY A 126 -9.16 13.84 -5.06
N SER A 127 -8.66 14.67 -4.13
CA SER A 127 -8.03 15.95 -4.48
C SER A 127 -6.70 15.77 -5.23
N LEU A 128 -6.42 16.66 -6.19
CA LEU A 128 -5.19 16.66 -6.98
C LEU A 128 -4.23 17.77 -6.50
N PHE A 129 -2.93 17.56 -6.70
CA PHE A 129 -1.92 18.59 -6.46
C PHE A 129 -2.11 19.78 -7.42
N GLY A 130 -2.04 21.01 -6.90
CA GLY A 130 -2.31 22.22 -7.69
C GLY A 130 -3.79 22.57 -7.87
N GLY A 131 -4.71 21.76 -7.32
CA GLY A 131 -6.15 21.96 -7.40
C GLY A 131 -6.85 21.02 -8.38
N GLY A 132 -8.16 20.84 -8.20
CA GLY A 132 -8.96 19.87 -8.94
C GLY A 132 -9.25 18.59 -8.15
N ARG A 133 -10.12 17.75 -8.71
CA ARG A 133 -10.53 16.47 -8.12
C ARG A 133 -10.65 15.42 -9.21
N THR A 134 -10.24 14.19 -8.94
CA THR A 134 -10.56 13.07 -9.83
C THR A 134 -12.08 12.93 -9.89
N GLU A 135 -12.63 12.81 -11.10
CA GLU A 135 -14.02 12.40 -11.22
C GLU A 135 -14.19 11.04 -10.54
N PRO A 136 -15.26 10.85 -9.74
CA PRO A 136 -15.55 9.52 -9.21
C PRO A 136 -15.65 8.56 -10.40
N PRO A 137 -15.12 7.33 -10.28
CA PRO A 137 -15.24 6.35 -11.35
C PRO A 137 -16.72 6.28 -11.77
N PRO A 138 -17.02 6.25 -13.08
CA PRO A 138 -18.41 6.09 -13.52
C PRO A 138 -18.95 4.85 -12.82
N LYS A 139 -20.11 5.00 -12.15
CA LYS A 139 -20.80 3.84 -11.54
C LYS A 139 -20.88 2.78 -12.63
N SER A 140 -20.19 1.67 -12.44
CA SER A 140 -20.29 0.54 -13.34
C SER A 140 -21.79 0.28 -13.57
N PRO A 141 -22.26 0.18 -14.82
CA PRO A 141 -23.65 -0.23 -15.07
C PRO A 141 -23.86 -1.52 -14.29
N GLY A 142 -24.91 -1.52 -13.46
CA GLY A 142 -25.09 -2.45 -12.35
C GLY A 142 -24.72 -3.88 -12.71
N SER A 143 -24.01 -4.53 -11.80
CA SER A 143 -23.83 -5.97 -11.77
C SER A 143 -25.19 -6.65 -11.62
N GLY A 144 -25.92 -6.77 -12.73
CA GLY A 144 -26.87 -7.86 -12.92
C GLY A 144 -26.06 -9.14 -13.07
N LEU A 145 -25.59 -9.68 -11.94
CA LEU A 145 -25.18 -11.08 -11.88
C LEU A 145 -26.43 -11.91 -12.17
N PRO A 146 -26.47 -12.77 -13.21
CA PRO A 146 -27.42 -13.86 -13.22
C PRO A 146 -27.08 -14.77 -12.04
N ASP A 147 -28.01 -14.86 -11.10
CA ASP A 147 -27.97 -15.72 -9.92
C ASP A 147 -28.14 -17.18 -10.38
N SER A 148 -27.07 -17.77 -10.94
CA SER A 148 -26.88 -19.21 -11.17
C SER A 148 -25.54 -19.45 -11.87
N LEU A 149 -24.47 -19.65 -11.10
CA LEU A 149 -23.30 -20.39 -11.60
C LEU A 149 -23.72 -21.87 -11.74
N PRO A 150 -23.55 -22.52 -12.91
CA PRO A 150 -23.72 -23.96 -12.99
C PRO A 150 -22.67 -24.67 -12.12
N PRO A 151 -23.00 -25.80 -11.47
CA PRO A 151 -22.03 -26.53 -10.66
C PRO A 151 -20.83 -26.96 -11.51
N SER A 152 -19.63 -26.70 -11.01
CA SER A 152 -18.38 -27.07 -11.68
C SER A 152 -18.26 -28.60 -11.83
N PRO A 153 -17.88 -29.11 -13.01
CA PRO A 153 -17.60 -30.54 -13.18
C PRO A 153 -16.33 -30.95 -12.44
N GLY A 154 -16.49 -31.86 -11.48
CA GLY A 154 -15.54 -32.94 -11.15
C GLY A 154 -14.11 -32.55 -10.78
N ARG A 155 -13.86 -32.38 -9.47
CA ARG A 155 -12.54 -32.67 -8.90
C ARG A 155 -12.47 -34.18 -8.66
N ALA A 156 -11.51 -34.83 -9.31
CA ALA A 156 -11.27 -36.27 -9.29
C ALA A 156 -11.34 -36.88 -7.88
N ALA A 157 -12.16 -37.92 -7.72
CA ALA A 157 -11.98 -38.91 -6.67
C ALA A 157 -10.94 -39.91 -7.20
N ALA A 158 -9.76 -39.92 -6.59
CA ALA A 158 -8.81 -41.01 -6.75
C ALA A 158 -9.46 -42.27 -6.18
N HIS A 159 -9.65 -43.29 -7.01
CA HIS A 159 -9.84 -44.65 -6.57
C HIS A 159 -8.52 -45.39 -6.78
N ASP A 160 -7.86 -45.67 -5.67
CA ASP A 160 -6.96 -46.79 -5.47
C ASP A 160 -7.76 -48.08 -5.70
N GLU A 161 -7.35 -48.95 -6.63
CA GLU A 161 -7.58 -50.40 -6.55
C GLU A 161 -6.68 -51.13 -7.55
N GLU A 162 -6.33 -52.35 -7.17
CA GLU A 162 -5.05 -53.02 -7.40
C GLU A 162 -4.94 -53.68 -8.79
N VAL A 163 -3.70 -53.77 -9.29
CA VAL A 163 -3.33 -54.56 -10.45
C VAL A 163 -3.18 -56.02 -10.00
N GLU A 164 -4.13 -56.88 -10.32
CA GLU A 164 -3.91 -58.32 -10.32
C GLU A 164 -3.39 -58.77 -11.70
N LEU A 165 -2.23 -59.42 -11.66
CA LEU A 165 -1.55 -60.06 -12.78
C LEU A 165 -2.13 -61.49 -12.93
N GLU A 166 -2.66 -61.82 -14.10
CA GLU A 166 -2.87 -63.22 -14.50
C GLU A 166 -1.69 -63.66 -15.40
N ASP A 167 -0.90 -64.61 -14.90
CA ASP A 167 0.09 -65.41 -15.64
C ASP A 167 -0.66 -66.57 -16.36
N ASP A 168 -0.31 -66.82 -17.63
CA ASP A 168 -0.84 -67.88 -18.52
C ASP A 168 -0.16 -69.24 -18.24
#